data_AF-A0A9D9PZ91-F1
#
_entry.id   AF-A0A9D9PZ91-F1
#
_cell.length_a   1.000
_cell.length_b   1.000
_cell.length_c   1.000
_cell.angle_alpha   90.00
_cell.angle_beta   90.00
_cell.angle_gamma   90.00
#
_symmetry.space_group_name_H-M   'P 1'
#
loop_
_entity.id
_entity.type
_entity.pdbx_description
1 polymer ?
#
loop_
_entity_poly.entity_id
_entity_poly.type
_entity_poly.pdbx_seq_one_letter_code
_entity_poly.pdbx_strand_id
1 'polypeptide(L)'
;MYTQIIRPLLFCLSPENVHKLTIAALRFAGYIPGSKWLMEKLFAVKHPALEREVFGVKFANPIGIAAGFDKNAEVYNELSALGYGFVEVGTVTPKGQPGNPRPRLFRLPKDRAIINRMGFNNHGMQNAIENLHNRRQGTIVGANIGKNSLTPIEDAPSDYLKLFRNLYQYVDYFVVNVSCPNVAKVTSLQNKQSVTEILEPLFEFRRGQSQYRPILLKISPDLDDASVDDMTDVMIETPLDGIVATNTTTSRAGLSTDQKTIDAIGNGGLSGAPLTKRAVEVVRRVHDRCQGRYPIIGVGGVMTVEDAKAMLDAGASLVQVYSGMIYNGPSFARQICKQLIADYEAAKAAETTKQAAEKAE
;
A
#
# COMPACT_ATOMS: atom_id res chain seq x y z
N MET A 1 15.44 11.10 17.66
CA MET A 1 16.43 10.02 17.47
C MET A 1 16.46 9.50 16.03
N TYR A 2 15.37 8.93 15.48
CA TYR A 2 15.40 8.32 14.15
C TYR A 2 15.84 9.27 13.02
N THR A 3 15.13 10.39 12.86
CA THR A 3 15.37 11.36 11.76
C THR A 3 16.72 12.06 11.82
N GLN A 4 17.27 12.20 13.03
CA GLN A 4 18.50 12.97 13.32
C GLN A 4 19.75 12.11 13.38
N ILE A 5 19.64 10.81 13.70
CA ILE A 5 20.80 9.94 13.92
C ILE A 5 20.73 8.70 13.03
N ILE A 6 19.68 7.89 13.18
CA ILE A 6 19.56 6.60 12.49
C ILE A 6 19.46 6.80 10.98
N ARG A 7 18.56 7.69 10.53
CA ARG A 7 18.31 7.92 9.11
C ARG A 7 19.56 8.46 8.38
N PRO A 8 20.29 9.48 8.87
CA PRO A 8 21.54 9.90 8.25
C PRO A 8 22.54 8.74 8.08
N LEU A 9 22.72 7.89 9.10
CA LEU A 9 23.62 6.73 9.04
C LEU A 9 23.16 5.69 7.99
N LEU A 10 21.87 5.37 7.97
CA LEU A 10 21.30 4.47 6.96
C LEU A 10 21.42 5.05 5.55
N PHE A 11 21.34 6.38 5.40
CA PHE A 11 21.38 7.01 4.08
C PHE A 11 22.78 6.98 3.44
N CYS A 12 23.84 6.68 4.20
CA CYS A 12 25.17 6.39 3.70
C CYS A 12 25.27 5.04 2.95
N LEU A 13 24.33 4.12 3.19
CA LEU A 13 24.29 2.81 2.54
C LEU A 13 23.34 2.84 1.34
N SER A 14 23.56 1.95 0.36
CA SER A 14 22.65 1.79 -0.77
C SER A 14 21.23 1.45 -0.27
N PRO A 15 20.18 2.00 -0.90
CA PRO A 15 18.81 1.82 -0.41
C PRO A 15 18.35 0.37 -0.42
N GLU A 16 18.78 -0.45 -1.39
CA GLU A 16 18.43 -1.87 -1.42
C GLU A 16 19.13 -2.65 -0.29
N ASN A 17 20.37 -2.27 0.09
CA ASN A 17 21.05 -2.90 1.23
C ASN A 17 20.41 -2.50 2.57
N VAL A 18 20.03 -1.23 2.74
CA VAL A 18 19.29 -0.81 3.95
C VAL A 18 17.96 -1.53 4.07
N HIS A 19 17.24 -1.69 2.96
CA HIS A 19 15.98 -2.41 2.96
C HIS A 19 16.18 -3.88 3.40
N LYS A 20 17.16 -4.58 2.82
CA LYS A 20 17.51 -5.95 3.24
C LYS A 20 17.88 -6.03 4.71
N LEU A 21 18.71 -5.11 5.19
CA LEU A 21 19.11 -5.04 6.60
C LEU A 21 17.90 -4.82 7.51
N THR A 22 16.95 -3.98 7.09
CA THR A 22 15.72 -3.69 7.83
C THR A 22 14.84 -4.94 7.92
N ILE A 23 14.63 -5.64 6.79
CA ILE A 23 13.89 -6.91 6.79
C ILE A 23 14.57 -7.93 7.69
N ALA A 24 15.89 -8.12 7.57
CA ALA A 24 16.65 -9.04 8.41
C ALA A 24 16.55 -8.68 9.90
N ALA A 25 16.64 -7.39 10.25
CA ALA A 25 16.52 -6.92 11.62
C ALA A 25 15.12 -7.15 12.20
N LEU A 26 14.06 -6.89 11.41
CA LEU A 26 12.68 -7.18 11.82
C LEU A 26 12.48 -8.69 12.02
N ARG A 27 12.93 -9.52 11.06
CA ARG A 27 12.88 -10.99 11.19
C ARG A 27 13.60 -11.45 12.46
N PHE A 28 14.82 -10.96 12.69
CA PHE A 28 15.59 -11.30 13.88
C PHE A 28 14.88 -10.90 15.16
N ALA A 29 14.34 -9.68 15.21
CA ALA A 29 13.52 -9.23 16.34
C ALA A 29 12.32 -10.16 16.55
N GLY A 30 11.68 -10.62 15.47
CA GLY A 30 10.55 -11.54 15.50
C GLY A 30 10.81 -12.88 16.19
N TYR A 31 12.07 -13.35 16.22
CA TYR A 31 12.49 -14.57 16.94
C TYR A 31 12.74 -14.35 18.43
N ILE A 32 12.95 -13.10 18.87
CA ILE A 32 13.20 -12.79 20.28
C ILE A 32 11.86 -12.80 21.04
N PRO A 33 11.67 -13.67 22.06
CA PRO A 33 10.45 -13.69 22.85
C PRO A 33 10.15 -12.33 23.49
N GLY A 34 8.90 -11.89 23.41
CA GLY A 34 8.45 -10.60 23.97
C GLY A 34 8.79 -9.36 23.13
N SER A 35 9.58 -9.47 22.06
CA SER A 35 9.96 -8.33 21.21
C SER A 35 8.74 -7.65 20.56
N LYS A 36 7.79 -8.44 20.05
CA LYS A 36 6.56 -7.95 19.42
C LYS A 36 5.67 -7.23 20.43
N TRP A 37 5.56 -7.75 21.64
CA TRP A 37 4.84 -7.08 22.72
C TRP A 37 5.49 -5.73 23.07
N LEU A 38 6.83 -5.68 23.13
CA LEU A 38 7.55 -4.43 23.38
C LEU A 38 7.35 -3.43 22.22
N MET A 39 7.42 -3.89 20.97
CA MET A 39 7.12 -3.08 19.79
C MET A 39 5.70 -2.51 19.85
N GLU A 40 4.70 -3.33 20.18
CA GLU A 40 3.32 -2.88 20.33
C GLU A 40 3.18 -1.82 21.43
N LYS A 41 3.84 -2.00 22.57
CA LYS A 41 3.82 -1.00 23.66
C LYS A 41 4.46 0.33 23.26
N LEU A 42 5.50 0.28 22.44
CA LEU A 42 6.23 1.48 22.02
C LEU A 42 5.56 2.20 20.83
N PHE A 43 4.94 1.46 19.92
CA PHE A 43 4.50 1.98 18.63
C PHE A 43 3.00 1.89 18.38
N ALA A 44 2.31 0.86 18.87
CA ALA A 44 0.88 0.72 18.60
C ALA A 44 0.04 1.70 19.43
N VAL A 45 -1.03 2.18 18.82
CA VAL A 45 -2.06 3.02 19.46
C VAL A 45 -3.40 2.34 19.22
N LYS A 46 -4.17 2.14 20.29
CA LYS A 46 -5.50 1.53 20.23
C LYS A 46 -6.51 2.54 20.73
N HIS A 47 -7.51 2.82 19.92
CA HIS A 47 -8.61 3.72 20.27
C HIS A 47 -9.82 3.42 19.37
N PRO A 48 -11.05 3.35 19.89
CA PRO A 48 -12.25 3.03 19.09
C PRO A 48 -12.45 3.99 17.89
N ALA A 49 -12.06 5.26 18.03
CA ALA A 49 -12.15 6.23 16.94
C ALA A 49 -11.30 5.90 15.70
N LEU A 50 -10.29 5.03 15.86
CA LEU A 50 -9.45 4.56 14.74
C LEU A 50 -10.05 3.34 14.05
N GLU A 51 -10.91 2.58 14.72
CA GLU A 51 -11.45 1.34 14.18
C GLU A 51 -12.36 1.62 12.99
N ARG A 52 -12.25 0.80 11.95
CA ARG A 52 -13.06 0.90 10.72
C ARG A 52 -13.38 -0.50 10.22
N GLU A 53 -14.59 -0.69 9.72
CA GLU A 53 -14.94 -1.87 8.92
C GLU A 53 -14.98 -1.46 7.45
N VAL A 54 -14.14 -2.08 6.64
CA VAL A 54 -13.97 -1.73 5.22
C VAL A 54 -13.99 -3.04 4.44
N PHE A 55 -14.82 -3.11 3.38
CA PHE A 55 -15.03 -4.32 2.55
C PHE A 55 -15.23 -5.62 3.36
N GLY A 56 -15.93 -5.53 4.51
CA GLY A 56 -16.22 -6.66 5.40
C GLY A 56 -15.04 -7.11 6.31
N VAL A 57 -13.95 -6.34 6.36
CA VAL A 57 -12.80 -6.58 7.22
C VAL A 57 -12.70 -5.49 8.28
N LYS A 58 -12.50 -5.88 9.55
CA LYS A 58 -12.38 -4.97 10.69
C LYS A 58 -10.92 -4.58 10.94
N PHE A 59 -10.59 -3.31 10.70
CA PHE A 59 -9.27 -2.73 10.89
C PHE A 59 -9.16 -2.02 12.23
N ALA A 60 -8.07 -2.26 12.96
CA ALA A 60 -7.81 -1.62 14.26
C ALA A 60 -7.45 -0.13 14.13
N ASN A 61 -6.90 0.26 12.98
CA ASN A 61 -6.66 1.65 12.59
C ASN A 61 -6.55 1.75 11.05
N PRO A 62 -6.70 2.94 10.45
CA PRO A 62 -6.78 3.06 9.00
C PRO A 62 -5.42 3.09 8.30
N ILE A 63 -4.30 2.95 9.02
CA ILE A 63 -2.95 3.18 8.48
C ILE A 63 -2.22 1.85 8.26
N GLY A 64 -1.90 1.53 7.01
CA GLY A 64 -1.21 0.30 6.63
C GLY A 64 0.14 0.50 5.95
N ILE A 65 0.85 -0.61 5.72
CA ILE A 65 2.05 -0.65 4.89
C ILE A 65 1.67 -1.02 3.46
N ALA A 66 2.17 -0.24 2.49
CA ALA A 66 1.96 -0.53 1.07
C ALA A 66 2.80 -1.72 0.59
N ALA A 67 2.33 -2.40 -0.47
CA ALA A 67 3.13 -3.42 -1.14
C ALA A 67 4.48 -2.92 -1.63
N GLY A 68 5.38 -3.88 -1.78
CA GLY A 68 6.76 -3.67 -2.19
C GLY A 68 7.72 -3.51 -1.01
N PHE A 69 7.21 -3.34 0.22
CA PHE A 69 8.04 -3.35 1.43
C PHE A 69 8.30 -4.80 1.87
N ASP A 70 7.26 -5.56 2.18
CA ASP A 70 7.39 -6.98 2.51
C ASP A 70 6.98 -7.87 1.33
N LYS A 71 7.87 -8.03 0.35
CA LYS A 71 7.55 -8.70 -0.93
C LYS A 71 7.30 -10.20 -0.79
N ASN A 72 7.87 -10.81 0.25
CA ASN A 72 7.90 -12.25 0.44
C ASN A 72 7.08 -12.68 1.67
N ALA A 73 6.33 -11.76 2.28
CA ALA A 73 5.59 -11.96 3.53
C ALA A 73 6.49 -12.40 4.71
N GLU A 74 7.70 -11.86 4.83
CA GLU A 74 8.68 -12.25 5.84
C GLU A 74 8.50 -11.54 7.21
N VAL A 75 7.88 -10.36 7.24
CA VAL A 75 7.89 -9.46 8.42
C VAL A 75 6.55 -8.78 8.72
N TYR A 76 5.46 -9.20 8.10
CA TYR A 76 4.13 -8.59 8.26
C TYR A 76 3.64 -8.61 9.72
N ASN A 77 4.00 -9.63 10.52
CA ASN A 77 3.67 -9.68 11.95
C ASN A 77 4.40 -8.57 12.73
N GLU A 78 5.66 -8.32 12.41
CA GLU A 78 6.50 -7.31 13.05
C GLU A 78 6.06 -5.91 12.62
N LEU A 79 5.70 -5.72 11.35
CA LEU A 79 5.09 -4.48 10.88
C LEU A 79 3.75 -4.19 11.58
N SER A 80 2.89 -5.19 11.75
CA SER A 80 1.68 -5.06 12.57
C SER A 80 2.01 -4.66 14.02
N ALA A 81 3.04 -5.25 14.62
CA ALA A 81 3.52 -4.89 15.96
C ALA A 81 4.09 -3.45 16.04
N LEU A 82 4.56 -2.88 14.94
CA LEU A 82 4.93 -1.46 14.84
C LEU A 82 3.71 -0.51 14.76
N GLY A 83 2.49 -1.03 14.92
CA GLY A 83 1.27 -0.24 15.05
C GLY A 83 0.51 0.00 13.74
N TYR A 84 0.94 -0.59 12.63
CA TYR A 84 0.20 -0.55 11.37
C TYR A 84 -1.05 -1.42 11.48
N GLY A 85 -2.20 -0.89 11.09
CA GLY A 85 -3.49 -1.59 11.14
C GLY A 85 -3.60 -2.75 10.15
N PHE A 86 -2.81 -2.72 9.08
CA PHE A 86 -2.73 -3.78 8.07
C PHE A 86 -1.44 -3.72 7.26
N VAL A 87 -1.08 -4.82 6.61
CA VAL A 87 0.11 -4.92 5.76
C VAL A 87 -0.25 -5.53 4.42
N GLU A 88 0.05 -4.84 3.32
CA GLU A 88 -0.05 -5.40 1.97
C GLU A 88 1.31 -6.04 1.60
N VAL A 89 1.37 -7.37 1.52
CA VAL A 89 2.58 -8.11 1.12
C VAL A 89 2.65 -8.23 -0.40
N GLY A 90 3.82 -8.59 -0.93
CA GLY A 90 4.05 -8.72 -2.37
C GLY A 90 4.61 -7.44 -3.01
N THR A 91 4.57 -7.28 -4.32
CA THR A 91 3.84 -8.10 -5.29
C THR A 91 4.39 -9.51 -5.41
N VAL A 92 3.52 -10.50 -5.19
CA VAL A 92 3.82 -11.93 -5.34
C VAL A 92 3.56 -12.34 -6.79
N THR A 93 4.46 -13.16 -7.35
CA THR A 93 4.29 -13.77 -8.68
C THR A 93 4.25 -15.30 -8.56
N PRO A 94 3.66 -16.05 -9.52
CA PRO A 94 3.55 -17.51 -9.40
C PRO A 94 4.89 -18.22 -9.18
N LYS A 95 5.92 -17.83 -9.95
CA LYS A 95 7.31 -18.26 -9.79
C LYS A 95 8.14 -17.14 -9.19
N GLY A 96 9.19 -17.49 -8.44
CA GLY A 96 10.18 -16.51 -7.99
C GLY A 96 10.93 -15.90 -9.17
N GLN A 97 11.33 -14.63 -9.03
CA GLN A 97 12.10 -13.92 -10.06
C GLN A 97 13.04 -12.88 -9.43
N PRO A 98 14.22 -12.65 -10.02
CA PRO A 98 15.22 -11.74 -9.46
C PRO A 98 14.82 -10.26 -9.59
N GLY A 99 13.89 -9.93 -10.49
CA GLY A 99 13.55 -8.58 -10.94
C GLY A 99 14.59 -7.97 -11.88
N ASN A 100 14.53 -6.66 -12.09
CA ASN A 100 15.43 -5.96 -13.03
C ASN A 100 16.87 -5.87 -12.48
N PRO A 101 17.89 -5.68 -13.34
CA PRO A 101 19.30 -5.54 -12.91
C PRO A 101 19.53 -4.40 -11.91
N ARG A 102 20.54 -4.54 -11.04
CA ARG A 102 20.95 -3.50 -10.08
C ARG A 102 21.98 -2.53 -10.71
N PRO A 103 22.07 -1.27 -10.27
CA PRO A 103 21.23 -0.60 -9.26
C PRO A 103 19.84 -0.23 -9.81
N ARG A 104 18.82 -0.39 -8.97
CA ARG A 104 17.38 -0.28 -9.34
C ARG A 104 16.53 0.44 -8.31
N LEU A 105 17.14 1.01 -7.29
CA LEU A 105 16.49 1.74 -6.22
C LEU A 105 17.40 2.92 -5.86
N PHE A 106 16.84 4.12 -5.88
CA PHE A 106 17.56 5.37 -5.72
C PHE A 106 16.77 6.27 -4.78
N ARG A 107 17.47 6.96 -3.88
CA ARG A 107 16.85 7.98 -3.02
C ARG A 107 17.12 9.34 -3.66
N LEU A 108 16.13 10.23 -3.56
CA LEU A 108 16.26 11.66 -3.84
C LEU A 108 16.01 12.41 -2.53
N PRO A 109 17.03 12.59 -1.66
CA PRO A 109 16.82 13.16 -0.33
C PRO A 109 16.29 14.60 -0.36
N LYS A 110 16.73 15.40 -1.34
CA LYS A 110 16.26 16.79 -1.54
C LYS A 110 14.75 16.84 -1.76
N ASP A 111 14.22 15.88 -2.52
CA ASP A 111 12.80 15.77 -2.86
C ASP A 111 12.00 14.91 -1.87
N ARG A 112 12.66 14.35 -0.84
CA ARG A 112 12.09 13.31 0.02
C ARG A 112 11.41 12.18 -0.78
N ALA A 113 12.08 11.75 -1.85
CA ALA A 113 11.51 10.85 -2.84
C ALA A 113 12.40 9.61 -3.08
N ILE A 114 11.85 8.65 -3.80
CA ILE A 114 12.51 7.40 -4.19
C ILE A 114 12.16 7.11 -5.65
N ILE A 115 13.17 6.80 -6.46
CA ILE A 115 12.97 6.21 -7.80
C ILE A 115 13.31 4.73 -7.73
N ASN A 116 12.42 3.88 -8.24
CA ASN A 116 12.67 2.45 -8.30
C ASN A 116 12.28 1.85 -9.65
N ARG A 117 13.06 0.86 -10.08
CA ARG A 117 12.79 0.03 -11.25
C ARG A 117 12.94 -1.44 -10.91
N MET A 118 12.31 -1.90 -9.83
CA MET A 118 12.61 -3.21 -9.25
C MET A 118 12.10 -4.40 -10.08
N GLY A 119 10.95 -4.28 -10.75
CA GLY A 119 10.41 -5.34 -11.64
C GLY A 119 9.95 -6.61 -10.89
N PHE A 120 9.14 -6.47 -9.84
CA PHE A 120 8.59 -7.58 -9.05
C PHE A 120 9.61 -8.64 -8.60
N ASN A 121 10.77 -8.23 -8.07
CA ASN A 121 11.68 -9.19 -7.43
C ASN A 121 11.02 -9.84 -6.20
N ASN A 122 10.87 -11.17 -6.19
CA ASN A 122 10.28 -11.93 -5.09
C ASN A 122 10.67 -13.41 -5.19
N HIS A 123 10.45 -14.18 -4.12
CA HIS A 123 10.80 -15.60 -4.05
C HIS A 123 9.68 -16.54 -4.55
N GLY A 124 8.57 -16.00 -5.04
CA GLY A 124 7.45 -16.73 -5.61
C GLY A 124 6.36 -17.06 -4.59
N MET A 125 5.26 -17.54 -5.14
CA MET A 125 4.04 -17.86 -4.40
C MET A 125 4.25 -18.90 -3.28
N GLN A 126 5.01 -19.96 -3.53
CA GLN A 126 5.23 -21.02 -2.53
C GLN A 126 5.95 -20.50 -1.29
N ASN A 127 7.03 -19.73 -1.49
CA ASN A 127 7.73 -19.07 -0.38
C ASN A 127 6.81 -18.11 0.39
N ALA A 128 5.94 -17.36 -0.31
CA ALA A 128 4.99 -16.47 0.35
C ALA A 128 3.99 -17.27 1.23
N ILE A 129 3.47 -18.39 0.74
CA ILE A 129 2.58 -19.28 1.50
C ILE A 129 3.28 -19.81 2.76
N GLU A 130 4.50 -20.33 2.62
CA GLU A 130 5.31 -20.82 3.74
C GLU A 130 5.44 -19.77 4.87
N ASN A 131 5.68 -18.51 4.52
CA ASN A 131 5.78 -17.45 5.52
C ASN A 131 4.41 -17.03 6.09
N LEU A 132 3.35 -17.08 5.29
CA LEU A 132 1.99 -16.72 5.72
C LEU A 132 1.36 -17.74 6.69
N HIS A 133 1.87 -18.98 6.75
CA HIS A 133 1.46 -19.96 7.76
C HIS A 133 1.70 -19.48 9.20
N ASN A 134 2.70 -18.61 9.41
CA ASN A 134 3.08 -18.10 10.73
C ASN A 134 2.29 -16.84 11.15
N ARG A 135 1.09 -16.64 10.60
CA ARG A 135 0.32 -15.42 10.81
C ARG A 135 -0.23 -15.36 12.24
N ARG A 136 0.09 -14.27 12.95
CA ARG A 136 -0.45 -14.02 14.28
C ARG A 136 -1.91 -13.60 14.20
N GLN A 137 -2.72 -14.08 15.14
CA GLN A 137 -4.11 -13.66 15.30
C GLN A 137 -4.23 -12.13 15.37
N GLY A 138 -5.21 -11.57 14.65
CA GLY A 138 -5.45 -10.13 14.58
C GLY A 138 -4.56 -9.35 13.60
N THR A 139 -3.57 -10.00 12.97
CA THR A 139 -2.81 -9.35 11.88
C THR A 139 -3.59 -9.43 10.59
N ILE A 140 -3.87 -8.26 10.00
CA ILE A 140 -4.57 -8.13 8.72
C ILE A 140 -3.55 -8.06 7.58
N VAL A 141 -3.65 -9.01 6.64
CA VAL A 141 -2.71 -9.13 5.53
C VAL A 141 -3.45 -9.04 4.21
N GLY A 142 -3.03 -8.11 3.35
CA GLY A 142 -3.44 -8.07 1.94
C GLY A 142 -2.38 -8.72 1.05
N ALA A 143 -2.77 -9.49 0.04
CA ALA A 143 -1.85 -9.98 -0.98
C ALA A 143 -1.90 -9.09 -2.24
N ASN A 144 -0.82 -8.36 -2.52
CA ASN A 144 -0.62 -7.77 -3.83
C ASN A 144 -0.12 -8.84 -4.80
N ILE A 145 -0.87 -9.09 -5.87
CA ILE A 145 -0.61 -10.15 -6.83
C ILE A 145 -0.32 -9.57 -8.21
N GLY A 146 0.57 -10.21 -8.96
CA GLY A 146 1.01 -9.76 -10.28
C GLY A 146 1.51 -10.90 -11.15
N LYS A 147 1.56 -10.67 -12.46
CA LYS A 147 2.10 -11.65 -13.42
C LYS A 147 3.63 -11.79 -13.28
N ASN A 148 4.15 -12.96 -13.61
CA ASN A 148 5.59 -13.12 -13.83
C ASN A 148 6.04 -12.26 -15.04
N SER A 149 7.28 -11.77 -15.00
CA SER A 149 7.81 -10.91 -16.08
C SER A 149 7.87 -11.64 -17.44
N LEU A 150 8.12 -12.95 -17.42
CA LEU A 150 8.23 -13.79 -18.61
C LEU A 150 6.89 -14.32 -19.13
N THR A 151 5.81 -14.18 -18.36
CA THR A 151 4.47 -14.56 -18.82
C THR A 151 4.02 -13.59 -19.91
N PRO A 152 3.61 -14.08 -21.09
CA PRO A 152 2.99 -13.25 -22.13
C PRO A 152 1.78 -12.47 -21.59
N ILE A 153 1.40 -11.39 -22.26
CA ILE A 153 0.37 -10.50 -21.71
C ILE A 153 -1.03 -11.14 -21.82
N GLU A 154 -1.26 -11.87 -22.89
CA GLU A 154 -2.41 -12.72 -23.17
C GLU A 154 -2.62 -13.80 -22.10
N ASP A 155 -1.53 -14.28 -21.50
CA ASP A 155 -1.56 -15.29 -20.44
C ASP A 155 -1.62 -14.69 -19.03
N ALA A 156 -1.58 -13.35 -18.90
CA ALA A 156 -1.56 -12.68 -17.60
C ALA A 156 -2.73 -13.09 -16.67
N PRO A 157 -4.01 -13.23 -17.15
CA PRO A 157 -5.12 -13.68 -16.31
C PRO A 157 -4.85 -15.02 -15.60
N SER A 158 -4.11 -15.94 -16.25
CA SER A 158 -3.79 -17.25 -15.67
C SER A 158 -2.87 -17.16 -14.45
N ASP A 159 -1.90 -16.23 -14.46
CA ASP A 159 -1.01 -15.97 -13.34
C ASP A 159 -1.78 -15.39 -12.15
N TYR A 160 -2.66 -14.40 -12.40
CA TYR A 160 -3.50 -13.81 -11.35
C TYR A 160 -4.42 -14.84 -10.72
N LEU A 161 -5.12 -15.65 -11.53
CA LEU A 161 -6.00 -16.70 -11.03
C LEU A 161 -5.24 -17.74 -10.22
N LYS A 162 -4.05 -18.14 -10.69
CA LYS A 162 -3.19 -19.08 -9.96
C LYS A 162 -2.80 -18.55 -8.59
N LEU A 163 -2.36 -17.29 -8.51
CA LEU A 163 -2.03 -16.63 -7.24
C LEU A 163 -3.25 -16.55 -6.32
N PHE A 164 -4.38 -16.08 -6.87
CA PHE A 164 -5.60 -15.89 -6.11
C PHE A 164 -6.07 -17.20 -5.47
N ARG A 165 -6.10 -18.30 -6.23
CA ARG A 165 -6.49 -19.63 -5.74
C ARG A 165 -5.61 -20.14 -4.61
N ASN A 166 -4.29 -20.03 -4.77
CA ASN A 166 -3.34 -20.63 -3.84
C ASN A 166 -3.10 -19.78 -2.59
N LEU A 167 -3.33 -18.47 -2.66
CA LEU A 167 -3.18 -17.56 -1.51
C LEU A 167 -4.50 -17.36 -0.75
N TYR A 168 -5.64 -17.82 -1.27
CA TYR A 168 -6.99 -17.49 -0.82
C TYR A 168 -7.25 -17.71 0.69
N GLN A 169 -6.64 -18.75 1.25
CA GLN A 169 -6.83 -19.14 2.65
C GLN A 169 -5.89 -18.41 3.62
N TYR A 170 -4.90 -17.67 3.11
CA TYR A 170 -3.79 -17.15 3.90
C TYR A 170 -3.88 -15.63 4.17
N VAL A 171 -4.64 -14.90 3.35
CA VAL A 171 -4.75 -13.44 3.39
C VAL A 171 -6.18 -12.98 3.58
N ASP A 172 -6.35 -11.73 3.98
CA ASP A 172 -7.65 -11.13 4.28
C ASP A 172 -8.28 -10.46 3.07
N TYR A 173 -7.47 -9.91 2.15
CA TYR A 173 -7.92 -9.33 0.88
C TYR A 173 -6.83 -9.44 -0.19
N PHE A 174 -7.20 -9.19 -1.43
CA PHE A 174 -6.31 -9.21 -2.59
C PHE A 174 -6.25 -7.86 -3.28
N VAL A 175 -5.08 -7.56 -3.85
CA VAL A 175 -4.86 -6.38 -4.68
C VAL A 175 -4.27 -6.81 -6.01
N VAL A 176 -5.07 -6.67 -7.07
CA VAL A 176 -4.67 -6.94 -8.45
C VAL A 176 -3.83 -5.77 -8.96
N ASN A 177 -2.56 -6.02 -9.24
CA ASN A 177 -1.60 -4.97 -9.59
C ASN A 177 -1.31 -4.92 -11.10
N VAL A 178 -2.06 -4.06 -11.80
CA VAL A 178 -1.89 -3.77 -13.23
C VAL A 178 -1.13 -2.47 -13.49
N SER A 179 -0.61 -1.81 -12.45
CA SER A 179 -0.10 -0.43 -12.53
C SER A 179 1.42 -0.29 -12.42
N CYS A 180 2.16 -1.40 -12.31
CA CYS A 180 3.62 -1.34 -12.13
C CYS A 180 4.33 -0.86 -13.42
N PRO A 181 5.03 0.29 -13.40
CA PRO A 181 5.74 0.80 -14.59
C PRO A 181 7.03 0.04 -14.91
N ASN A 182 7.41 -0.91 -14.06
CA ASN A 182 8.72 -1.57 -14.08
C ASN A 182 8.70 -2.99 -14.62
N VAL A 183 7.51 -3.48 -15.00
CA VAL A 183 7.33 -4.79 -15.63
C VAL A 183 6.77 -4.54 -17.02
N ALA A 184 7.45 -5.07 -18.03
CA ALA A 184 7.14 -4.79 -19.42
C ALA A 184 5.66 -5.05 -19.71
N LYS A 185 5.00 -4.06 -20.31
CA LYS A 185 3.59 -4.09 -20.75
C LYS A 185 2.55 -4.31 -19.63
N VAL A 186 2.90 -4.28 -18.35
CA VAL A 186 1.88 -4.41 -17.29
C VAL A 186 0.94 -3.20 -17.30
N THR A 187 1.47 -1.99 -17.51
CA THR A 187 0.65 -0.77 -17.58
C THR A 187 -0.32 -0.74 -18.76
N SER A 188 -0.10 -1.52 -19.83
CA SER A 188 -1.07 -1.62 -20.94
C SER A 188 -2.29 -2.46 -20.59
N LEU A 189 -2.26 -3.19 -19.46
CA LEU A 189 -3.42 -3.89 -18.92
C LEU A 189 -4.44 -2.94 -18.26
N GLN A 190 -4.11 -1.65 -18.08
CA GLN A 190 -4.99 -0.66 -17.44
C GLN A 190 -6.03 -0.09 -18.42
N ASN A 191 -6.73 -0.97 -19.12
CA ASN A 191 -7.89 -0.64 -19.94
C ASN A 191 -9.05 -1.53 -19.50
N LYS A 192 -10.30 -1.08 -19.74
CA LYS A 192 -11.51 -1.77 -19.25
C LYS A 192 -11.55 -3.24 -19.67
N GLN A 193 -11.22 -3.55 -20.92
CA GLN A 193 -11.23 -4.92 -21.43
C GLN A 193 -10.22 -5.82 -20.70
N SER A 194 -8.93 -5.45 -20.68
CA SER A 194 -7.89 -6.28 -20.07
C SER A 194 -8.07 -6.44 -18.56
N VAL A 195 -8.56 -5.41 -17.87
CA VAL A 195 -8.89 -5.52 -16.44
C VAL A 195 -10.02 -6.52 -16.22
N THR A 196 -11.09 -6.45 -17.01
CA THR A 196 -12.22 -7.39 -16.91
C THR A 196 -11.77 -8.83 -17.18
N GLU A 197 -10.95 -9.07 -18.21
CA GLU A 197 -10.39 -10.40 -18.53
C GLU A 197 -9.56 -10.98 -17.37
N ILE A 198 -8.88 -10.13 -16.60
CA ILE A 198 -8.15 -10.54 -15.39
C ILE A 198 -9.09 -10.80 -14.22
N LEU A 199 -10.12 -9.99 -14.03
CA LEU A 199 -10.98 -10.02 -12.84
C LEU A 199 -12.07 -11.10 -12.91
N GLU A 200 -12.65 -11.36 -14.08
CA GLU A 200 -13.75 -12.33 -14.24
C GLU A 200 -13.42 -13.71 -13.67
N PRO A 201 -12.26 -14.34 -13.97
CA PRO A 201 -11.93 -15.64 -13.42
C PRO A 201 -11.77 -15.63 -11.89
N LEU A 202 -11.37 -14.50 -11.30
CA LEU A 202 -11.21 -14.33 -9.86
C LEU A 202 -12.59 -14.24 -9.20
N PHE A 203 -13.54 -13.51 -9.80
CA PHE A 203 -14.91 -13.45 -9.31
C PHE A 203 -15.61 -14.81 -9.36
N GLU A 204 -15.47 -15.54 -10.47
CA GLU A 204 -16.03 -16.88 -10.60
C GLU A 204 -15.44 -17.85 -9.58
N PHE A 205 -14.12 -17.81 -9.36
CA PHE A 205 -13.50 -18.62 -8.31
C PHE A 205 -14.03 -18.27 -6.92
N ARG A 206 -14.10 -16.96 -6.59
CA ARG A 206 -14.57 -16.46 -5.29
C ARG A 206 -16.01 -16.86 -5.00
N ARG A 207 -16.90 -16.86 -6.01
CA ARG A 207 -18.31 -17.26 -5.87
C ARG A 207 -18.44 -18.70 -5.35
N GLY A 208 -17.49 -19.58 -5.68
CA GLY A 208 -17.44 -20.96 -5.22
C GLY A 208 -16.79 -21.17 -3.84
N GLN A 209 -16.34 -20.12 -3.15
CA GLN A 209 -15.66 -20.24 -1.86
C GLN A 209 -16.59 -19.95 -0.68
N SER A 210 -16.37 -20.64 0.43
CA SER A 210 -17.14 -20.44 1.68
C SER A 210 -16.76 -19.16 2.42
N GLN A 211 -15.50 -18.72 2.29
CA GLN A 211 -15.01 -17.47 2.87
C GLN A 211 -14.94 -16.41 1.78
N TYR A 212 -15.50 -15.23 2.03
CA TYR A 212 -15.38 -14.10 1.11
C TYR A 212 -14.02 -13.42 1.28
N ARG A 213 -13.26 -13.26 0.18
CA ARG A 213 -12.03 -12.46 0.16
C ARG A 213 -12.22 -11.27 -0.79
N PRO A 214 -12.12 -10.03 -0.28
CA PRO A 214 -12.22 -8.83 -1.10
C PRO A 214 -11.14 -8.78 -2.17
N ILE A 215 -11.48 -8.26 -3.34
CA ILE A 215 -10.60 -8.03 -4.47
C ILE A 215 -10.58 -6.53 -4.74
N LEU A 216 -9.39 -5.93 -4.71
CA LEU A 216 -9.16 -4.52 -5.04
C LEU A 216 -8.30 -4.40 -6.28
N LEU A 217 -8.44 -3.30 -7.02
CA LEU A 217 -7.63 -2.97 -8.18
C LEU A 217 -6.66 -1.84 -7.87
N LYS A 218 -5.36 -2.02 -8.15
CA LYS A 218 -4.35 -0.96 -7.95
C LYS A 218 -4.04 -0.22 -9.24
N ILE A 219 -4.34 1.08 -9.27
CA ILE A 219 -4.21 1.94 -10.45
C ILE A 219 -2.97 2.86 -10.41
N SER A 220 -2.52 3.29 -11.59
CA SER A 220 -1.40 4.21 -11.76
C SER A 220 -1.83 5.67 -11.56
N PRO A 221 -0.99 6.53 -10.95
CA PRO A 221 -1.25 7.97 -10.90
C PRO A 221 -1.10 8.65 -12.27
N ASP A 222 -0.48 7.96 -13.23
CA ASP A 222 -0.20 8.47 -14.58
C ASP A 222 -1.37 8.23 -15.56
N LEU A 223 -2.47 7.61 -15.09
CA LEU A 223 -3.71 7.56 -15.87
C LEU A 223 -4.24 8.99 -16.03
N ASP A 224 -4.77 9.28 -17.22
CA ASP A 224 -5.58 10.48 -17.39
C ASP A 224 -6.92 10.32 -16.66
N ASP A 225 -7.59 11.45 -16.51
CA ASP A 225 -8.80 11.56 -15.71
C ASP A 225 -9.96 10.71 -16.27
N ALA A 226 -10.05 10.55 -17.61
CA ALA A 226 -11.02 9.65 -18.23
C ALA A 226 -10.71 8.17 -17.93
N SER A 227 -9.44 7.77 -17.99
CA SER A 227 -9.02 6.41 -17.66
C SER A 227 -9.22 6.09 -16.17
N VAL A 228 -9.06 7.06 -15.27
CA VAL A 228 -9.40 6.90 -13.85
C VAL A 228 -10.91 6.65 -13.70
N ASP A 229 -11.74 7.38 -14.44
CA ASP A 229 -13.20 7.17 -14.44
C ASP A 229 -13.55 5.78 -14.99
N ASP A 230 -12.93 5.34 -16.08
CA ASP A 230 -13.14 3.99 -16.63
C ASP A 230 -12.82 2.89 -15.61
N MET A 231 -11.70 3.01 -14.88
CA MET A 231 -11.35 2.04 -13.83
C MET A 231 -12.34 2.09 -12.65
N THR A 232 -12.87 3.27 -12.35
CA THR A 232 -13.91 3.45 -11.32
C THR A 232 -15.22 2.81 -11.77
N ASP A 233 -15.57 2.93 -13.05
CA ASP A 233 -16.77 2.33 -13.63
C ASP A 233 -16.66 0.81 -13.64
N VAL A 234 -15.48 0.22 -13.91
CA VAL A 234 -15.25 -1.23 -13.71
C VAL A 234 -15.55 -1.64 -12.27
N MET A 235 -15.14 -0.84 -11.28
CA MET A 235 -15.45 -1.14 -9.88
C MET A 235 -16.95 -1.08 -9.59
N ILE A 236 -17.67 -0.15 -10.20
CA ILE A 236 -19.11 0.02 -10.00
C ILE A 236 -19.92 -1.10 -10.68
N GLU A 237 -19.51 -1.51 -11.88
CA GLU A 237 -20.22 -2.46 -12.74
C GLU A 237 -19.92 -3.93 -12.39
N THR A 238 -18.85 -4.19 -11.65
CA THR A 238 -18.40 -5.56 -11.32
C THR A 238 -18.42 -5.82 -9.82
N PRO A 239 -18.29 -7.08 -9.37
CA PRO A 239 -18.14 -7.40 -7.95
C PRO A 239 -16.82 -6.96 -7.30
N LEU A 240 -16.08 -6.01 -7.86
CA LEU A 240 -14.84 -5.49 -7.28
C LEU A 240 -15.14 -4.71 -5.98
N ASP A 241 -14.34 -4.91 -4.95
CA ASP A 241 -14.63 -4.37 -3.60
C ASP A 241 -13.99 -3.01 -3.33
N GLY A 242 -13.08 -2.55 -4.18
CA GLY A 242 -12.41 -1.26 -3.99
C GLY A 242 -11.24 -0.99 -4.93
N ILE A 243 -10.69 0.20 -4.81
CA ILE A 243 -9.51 0.65 -5.55
C ILE A 243 -8.37 1.01 -4.59
N VAL A 244 -7.14 0.68 -4.98
CA VAL A 244 -5.91 1.17 -4.35
C VAL A 244 -5.31 2.25 -5.24
N ALA A 245 -5.39 3.50 -4.81
CA ALA A 245 -4.96 4.68 -5.57
C ALA A 245 -3.86 5.40 -4.78
N THR A 246 -2.59 5.37 -5.19
CA THR A 246 -2.03 4.96 -6.48
C THR A 246 -0.64 4.29 -6.38
N ASN A 247 -0.18 3.70 -7.49
CA ASN A 247 1.20 3.24 -7.63
C ASN A 247 2.19 4.42 -7.81
N THR A 248 3.44 4.13 -8.18
CA THR A 248 4.46 5.17 -8.46
C THR A 248 4.23 5.88 -9.80
N THR A 249 4.64 7.15 -9.92
CA THR A 249 4.57 7.94 -11.17
C THR A 249 5.85 7.86 -11.99
N THR A 250 5.75 7.90 -13.32
CA THR A 250 6.88 8.04 -14.23
C THR A 250 7.27 9.49 -14.47
N SER A 251 6.43 10.45 -14.07
CA SER A 251 6.73 11.88 -14.13
C SER A 251 7.95 12.25 -13.29
N ARG A 252 8.68 13.26 -13.76
CA ARG A 252 9.83 13.90 -13.07
C ARG A 252 9.62 15.41 -12.90
N ALA A 253 8.43 15.90 -13.21
CA ALA A 253 8.10 17.30 -13.10
C ALA A 253 8.19 17.79 -11.64
N GLY A 254 8.72 18.98 -11.44
CA GLY A 254 8.79 19.63 -10.12
C GLY A 254 9.85 19.09 -9.16
N LEU A 255 10.79 18.25 -9.63
CA LEU A 255 11.92 17.81 -8.80
C LEU A 255 12.96 18.93 -8.62
N SER A 256 13.49 19.03 -7.40
CA SER A 256 14.59 19.90 -7.00
C SER A 256 15.97 19.23 -7.13
N THR A 257 16.03 17.90 -7.25
CA THR A 257 17.27 17.21 -7.63
C THR A 257 17.69 17.61 -9.05
N ASP A 258 18.99 17.81 -9.27
CA ASP A 258 19.52 18.26 -10.56
C ASP A 258 19.25 17.28 -11.70
N GLN A 259 19.02 17.82 -12.89
CA GLN A 259 18.66 17.05 -14.07
C GLN A 259 19.72 15.98 -14.41
N LYS A 260 21.00 16.30 -14.24
CA LYS A 260 22.10 15.35 -14.50
C LYS A 260 21.98 14.09 -13.64
N THR A 261 21.65 14.24 -12.36
CA THR A 261 21.40 13.11 -11.46
C THR A 261 20.15 12.33 -11.87
N ILE A 262 19.07 13.01 -12.26
CA ILE A 262 17.84 12.36 -12.74
C ILE A 262 18.10 11.55 -14.01
N ASP A 263 18.84 12.11 -14.97
CA ASP A 263 19.20 11.44 -16.22
C ASP A 263 20.10 10.23 -15.98
N ALA A 264 21.07 10.34 -15.07
CA ALA A 264 21.93 9.24 -14.66
C ALA A 264 21.15 8.10 -13.98
N ILE A 265 20.09 8.44 -13.23
CA ILE A 265 19.17 7.44 -12.68
C ILE A 265 18.32 6.84 -13.80
N GLY A 266 17.77 7.64 -14.70
CA GLY A 266 16.94 7.17 -15.81
C GLY A 266 15.56 6.65 -15.41
N ASN A 267 15.14 5.56 -16.03
CA ASN A 267 13.78 5.03 -15.96
C ASN A 267 13.36 4.53 -14.56
N GLY A 268 12.04 4.45 -14.32
CA GLY A 268 11.47 3.86 -13.11
C GLY A 268 10.26 4.63 -12.58
N GLY A 269 9.66 4.13 -11.52
CA GLY A 269 8.61 4.80 -10.78
C GLY A 269 9.14 5.66 -9.64
N LEU A 270 8.67 6.91 -9.55
CA LEU A 270 8.91 7.87 -8.49
C LEU A 270 7.81 7.75 -7.42
N SER A 271 8.22 7.76 -6.16
CA SER A 271 7.36 7.83 -4.98
C SER A 271 7.89 8.88 -3.99
N GLY A 272 7.09 9.21 -2.97
CA GLY A 272 7.43 10.21 -1.97
C GLY A 272 6.72 11.54 -2.22
N ALA A 273 7.23 12.62 -1.63
CA ALA A 273 6.54 13.92 -1.58
C ALA A 273 6.07 14.47 -2.95
N PRO A 274 6.79 14.29 -4.07
CA PRO A 274 6.33 14.78 -5.37
C PRO A 274 5.01 14.12 -5.85
N LEU A 275 4.69 12.92 -5.35
CA LEU A 275 3.48 12.18 -5.73
C LEU A 275 2.24 12.58 -4.90
N THR A 276 2.42 13.27 -3.76
CA THR A 276 1.35 13.52 -2.78
C THR A 276 0.12 14.16 -3.41
N LYS A 277 0.31 15.26 -4.15
CA LYS A 277 -0.79 16.03 -4.74
C LYS A 277 -1.59 15.19 -5.73
N ARG A 278 -0.93 14.56 -6.70
CA ARG A 278 -1.60 13.73 -7.72
C ARG A 278 -2.32 12.54 -7.09
N ALA A 279 -1.73 11.91 -6.08
CA ALA A 279 -2.36 10.78 -5.42
C ALA A 279 -3.65 11.17 -4.68
N VAL A 280 -3.67 12.33 -4.00
CA VAL A 280 -4.89 12.88 -3.37
C VAL A 280 -5.94 13.26 -4.42
N GLU A 281 -5.54 13.85 -5.54
CA GLU A 281 -6.45 14.17 -6.66
C GLU A 281 -7.12 12.92 -7.24
N VAL A 282 -6.35 11.84 -7.48
CA VAL A 282 -6.90 10.58 -7.99
C VAL A 282 -7.86 9.96 -6.98
N VAL A 283 -7.52 9.93 -5.69
CA VAL A 283 -8.42 9.43 -4.63
C VAL A 283 -9.74 10.20 -4.63
N ARG A 284 -9.68 11.53 -4.67
CA ARG A 284 -10.88 12.38 -4.71
C ARG A 284 -11.73 12.11 -5.95
N ARG A 285 -11.09 11.99 -7.11
CA ARG A 285 -11.79 11.69 -8.36
C ARG A 285 -12.54 10.35 -8.30
N VAL A 286 -11.89 9.29 -7.82
CA VAL A 286 -12.55 7.98 -7.63
C VAL A 286 -13.70 8.10 -6.63
N HIS A 287 -13.51 8.81 -5.52
CA HIS A 287 -14.54 9.02 -4.50
C HIS A 287 -15.76 9.75 -5.06
N ASP A 288 -15.55 10.85 -5.77
CA ASP A 288 -16.62 11.66 -6.37
C ASP A 288 -17.37 10.85 -7.43
N ARG A 289 -16.64 10.14 -8.30
CA ARG A 289 -17.21 9.31 -9.37
C ARG A 289 -18.06 8.17 -8.81
N CYS A 290 -17.62 7.54 -7.71
CA CYS A 290 -18.35 6.46 -7.06
C CYS A 290 -19.37 6.95 -6.00
N GLN A 291 -19.49 8.27 -5.80
CA GLN A 291 -20.34 8.93 -4.81
C GLN A 291 -20.09 8.43 -3.38
N GLY A 292 -18.84 8.13 -3.06
CA GLY A 292 -18.43 7.62 -1.75
C GLY A 292 -18.98 6.24 -1.38
N ARG A 293 -19.58 5.49 -2.32
CA ARG A 293 -20.20 4.18 -2.04
C ARG A 293 -19.21 3.03 -1.96
N TYR A 294 -18.01 3.20 -2.51
CA TYR A 294 -17.01 2.13 -2.61
C TYR A 294 -15.75 2.47 -1.81
N PRO A 295 -15.16 1.48 -1.12
CA PRO A 295 -13.89 1.65 -0.43
C PRO A 295 -12.72 2.05 -1.34
N ILE A 296 -11.90 2.97 -0.83
CA ILE A 296 -10.64 3.37 -1.47
C ILE A 296 -9.50 3.23 -0.45
N ILE A 297 -8.40 2.58 -0.87
CA ILE A 297 -7.14 2.64 -0.14
C ILE A 297 -6.25 3.71 -0.79
N GLY A 298 -6.09 4.84 -0.10
CA GLY A 298 -5.24 5.94 -0.54
C GLY A 298 -3.76 5.65 -0.30
N VAL A 299 -2.90 5.88 -1.28
CA VAL A 299 -1.46 5.62 -1.22
C VAL A 299 -0.70 6.49 -2.22
N GLY A 300 0.51 6.90 -1.84
CA GLY A 300 1.37 7.74 -2.68
C GLY A 300 1.64 9.07 -2.03
N GLY A 301 2.92 9.32 -1.71
CA GLY A 301 3.33 10.59 -1.12
C GLY A 301 2.78 10.91 0.27
N VAL A 302 2.33 9.91 1.04
CA VAL A 302 1.98 10.13 2.45
C VAL A 302 3.27 10.28 3.26
N MET A 303 3.73 11.53 3.44
CA MET A 303 5.03 11.88 4.02
C MET A 303 4.90 12.61 5.36
N THR A 304 3.73 13.14 5.68
CA THR A 304 3.39 13.79 6.94
C THR A 304 2.06 13.27 7.50
N VAL A 305 1.69 13.74 8.69
CA VAL A 305 0.38 13.43 9.28
C VAL A 305 -0.73 14.10 8.48
N GLU A 306 -0.49 15.32 8.02
CA GLU A 306 -1.41 16.10 7.20
C GLU A 306 -1.68 15.43 5.86
N ASP A 307 -0.67 14.79 5.24
CA ASP A 307 -0.88 14.04 4.00
C ASP A 307 -1.82 12.84 4.21
N ALA A 308 -1.71 12.16 5.36
CA ALA A 308 -2.60 11.04 5.69
C ALA A 308 -4.05 11.54 5.91
N LYS A 309 -4.21 12.69 6.58
CA LYS A 309 -5.51 13.35 6.71
C LYS A 309 -6.07 13.77 5.36
N ALA A 310 -5.27 14.40 4.50
CA ALA A 310 -5.68 14.80 3.17
C ALA A 310 -6.16 13.63 2.30
N MET A 311 -5.57 12.43 2.46
CA MET A 311 -6.07 11.21 1.81
C MET A 311 -7.45 10.80 2.34
N LEU A 312 -7.63 10.78 3.66
CA LEU A 312 -8.92 10.44 4.29
C LEU A 312 -9.99 11.46 3.92
N ASP A 313 -9.67 12.75 3.96
CA ASP A 313 -10.55 13.87 3.57
C ASP A 313 -10.89 13.85 2.07
N ALA A 314 -10.00 13.29 1.23
CA ALA A 314 -10.29 13.04 -0.18
C ALA A 314 -11.20 11.84 -0.42
N GLY A 315 -11.57 11.08 0.63
CA GLY A 315 -12.51 9.97 0.53
C GLY A 315 -11.87 8.59 0.63
N ALA A 316 -10.59 8.49 0.96
CA ALA A 316 -9.98 7.20 1.28
C ALA A 316 -10.57 6.62 2.59
N SER A 317 -10.92 5.34 2.56
CA SER A 317 -11.34 4.59 3.76
C SER A 317 -10.15 4.11 4.59
N LEU A 318 -9.03 3.81 3.91
CA LEU A 318 -7.76 3.37 4.49
C LEU A 318 -6.61 4.08 3.78
N VAL A 319 -5.45 4.19 4.43
CA VAL A 319 -4.26 4.83 3.88
C VAL A 319 -3.06 3.89 4.01
N GLN A 320 -2.25 3.76 2.96
CA GLN A 320 -0.97 3.05 3.03
C GLN A 320 0.22 4.01 2.95
N VAL A 321 1.29 3.65 3.66
CA VAL A 321 2.56 4.36 3.62
C VAL A 321 3.70 3.45 3.14
N TYR A 322 4.69 4.06 2.48
CA TYR A 322 5.96 3.44 2.12
C TYR A 322 7.10 4.43 2.36
N SER A 323 7.21 5.44 1.50
CA SER A 323 8.26 6.45 1.58
C SER A 323 8.16 7.22 2.89
N GLY A 324 6.96 7.52 3.37
CA GLY A 324 6.74 8.13 4.68
C GLY A 324 7.41 7.36 5.82
N MET A 325 7.29 6.02 5.85
CA MET A 325 7.97 5.19 6.86
C MET A 325 9.49 5.29 6.75
N ILE A 326 10.05 5.30 5.53
CA ILE A 326 11.50 5.43 5.33
C ILE A 326 12.02 6.78 5.84
N TYR A 327 11.28 7.86 5.63
CA TYR A 327 11.73 9.20 6.01
C TYR A 327 11.40 9.56 7.47
N ASN A 328 10.33 9.01 8.06
CA ASN A 328 9.88 9.34 9.42
C ASN A 328 10.18 8.25 10.46
N GLY A 329 10.40 7.01 10.02
CA GLY A 329 10.76 5.88 10.87
C GLY A 329 9.58 5.07 11.40
N PRO A 330 9.83 4.14 12.33
CA PRO A 330 8.84 3.16 12.80
C PRO A 330 7.68 3.79 13.57
N SER A 331 7.84 5.00 14.13
CA SER A 331 6.78 5.70 14.85
C SER A 331 5.77 6.44 13.96
N PHE A 332 5.87 6.34 12.64
CA PHE A 332 5.06 7.17 11.75
C PHE A 332 3.56 6.84 11.85
N ALA A 333 3.18 5.56 11.85
CA ALA A 333 1.79 5.14 12.10
C ALA A 333 1.27 5.67 13.45
N ARG A 334 2.08 5.57 14.51
CA ARG A 334 1.76 6.11 15.84
C ARG A 334 1.43 7.60 15.81
N GLN A 335 2.22 8.39 15.08
CA GLN A 335 2.04 9.83 14.97
C GLN A 335 0.72 10.15 14.27
N ILE A 336 0.44 9.49 13.14
CA ILE A 336 -0.81 9.66 12.40
C ILE A 336 -2.00 9.29 13.28
N CYS A 337 -2.00 8.08 13.87
CA CYS A 337 -3.08 7.61 14.71
C CYS A 337 -3.36 8.51 15.92
N LYS A 338 -2.32 9.04 16.58
CA LYS A 338 -2.50 10.00 17.68
C LYS A 338 -3.20 11.28 17.23
N GLN A 339 -2.82 11.82 16.07
CA GLN A 339 -3.47 13.02 15.55
C GLN A 339 -4.94 12.76 15.19
N LEU A 340 -5.24 11.62 14.55
CA LEU A 340 -6.62 11.24 14.24
C LEU A 340 -7.50 11.10 15.49
N ILE A 341 -6.94 10.60 16.60
CA ILE A 341 -7.64 10.56 17.89
C ILE A 341 -7.91 11.97 18.40
N ALA A 342 -6.90 12.85 18.40
CA ALA A 342 -7.05 14.22 18.86
C ALA A 342 -8.11 14.99 18.04
N ASP A 343 -8.13 14.81 16.72
CA ASP A 343 -9.12 15.41 15.84
C ASP A 343 -10.54 14.89 16.15
N TYR A 344 -10.68 13.58 16.39
CA TYR A 344 -11.96 12.98 16.80
C TYR A 344 -12.46 13.51 18.14
N GLU A 345 -11.59 13.59 19.15
CA GLU A 345 -11.94 14.09 20.48
C GLU A 345 -12.34 15.57 20.43
N ALA A 346 -11.63 16.39 19.63
CA ALA A 346 -11.97 17.78 19.42
C ALA A 346 -13.33 17.96 18.73
N ALA A 347 -13.62 17.17 17.70
CA ALA A 347 -14.93 17.19 17.02
C ALA A 347 -16.07 16.82 17.97
N LYS A 348 -15.90 15.76 18.78
CA LYS A 348 -16.89 15.32 19.76
C LYS A 348 -17.16 16.36 20.85
N ALA A 349 -16.11 17.05 21.33
CA ALA A 349 -16.24 18.12 22.31
C ALA A 349 -17.00 19.33 21.74
N ALA A 350 -16.74 19.70 20.48
CA ALA A 350 -17.45 20.77 19.79
C ALA A 350 -18.94 20.46 19.62
N GLU A 351 -19.29 19.23 19.23
CA GLU A 351 -20.67 18.78 19.09
C GLU A 351 -21.43 18.80 20.43
N THR A 352 -20.78 18.34 21.50
CA THR A 352 -21.36 18.36 22.85
C THR A 352 -21.64 19.79 23.32
N THR A 353 -20.74 20.73 23.01
CA THR A 353 -20.90 22.15 23.35
C THR A 353 -22.05 22.78 22.59
N LYS A 354 -22.19 22.47 21.28
CA LYS A 354 -23.30 22.95 20.46
C LYS A 354 -24.65 22.43 20.95
N GLN A 355 -24.75 21.15 21.27
CA GLN A 355 -25.97 20.54 21.83
C GLN A 355 -26.33 21.12 23.21
N ALA A 356 -25.34 21.52 24.01
CA ALA A 356 -25.60 22.16 25.30
C ALA A 356 -26.12 23.60 25.13
N ALA A 357 -25.61 24.35 24.14
CA ALA A 357 -26.09 25.68 23.81
C ALA A 357 -27.53 25.65 23.26
N GLU A 358 -27.84 24.73 22.35
CA GLU A 358 -29.19 24.56 21.76
C GLU A 358 -30.25 24.11 22.78
N LYS A 359 -29.86 23.54 23.92
CA LYS A 359 -30.78 23.18 25.02
C LYS A 359 -30.97 24.30 26.05
N ALA A 360 -30.13 25.33 26.01
CA ALA A 360 -30.18 26.47 26.92
C ALA A 360 -30.97 27.66 26.32
N GLU A 361 -31.19 27.64 25.01
CA GLU A 361 -32.17 28.46 24.28
C GLU A 361 -33.55 27.79 24.27
#